data_AF-A0A1Q4VRN1-F1
#
_entry.id   AF-A0A1Q4VRN1-F1
#
_cell.length_a   1.000
_cell.length_b   1.000
_cell.length_c   1.000
_cell.angle_alpha   90.00
_cell.angle_beta   90.00
_cell.angle_gamma   90.00
#
_symmetry.space_group_name_H-M   'P 1'
#
loop_
_entity.id
_entity.type
_entity.pdbx_description
1 polymer ?
#
loop_
_entity_poly.entity_id
_entity_poly.type
_entity_poly.pdbx_seq_one_letter_code
_entity_poly.pdbx_strand_id
1 'polypeptide(L)'
;MHDHETTRATETGGRTPARKPSPAPPTRLLGLQATVGNAAVVQMLRQTGRSQTGRSQTGHSQAGHSQARPEQHRHTVGHVPARPPAAVQRAEGGSDTDAESEFRLGVAATLERVINDDVKDRLGLSGLHLSIGGGGGVAALKAARPVQDLDLRLHIADPEGQDPELRRQVVAYLEALLQDEAGTDANGTTVKGTFGGAEVSVTLGKVPTETRDMQVHESSARVPLTVVAPLRLFTDKVTAFAMRKEKEGEVLAEKRQRDARDLLTLYSQITAEGELADVLAENADNDELIHHGLKKAAQFTQELGRYRKDHTGDFEPAEWERLREIGRTLERVAKSLRKSKAEPPAQPASPSGTAPAAVDAPAGTDSGAMTKADRKAAKQARRQQKLTERPPTD
;
A
#
# COMPACT_ATOMS: atom_id res chain seq x y z
N MET A 1 34.78 59.58 58.74
CA MET A 1 35.15 60.99 58.60
C MET A 1 36.03 61.10 57.36
N HIS A 2 35.41 61.39 56.21
CA HIS A 2 35.96 62.10 55.05
C HIS A 2 34.87 62.16 53.99
N ASP A 3 34.31 63.35 53.90
CA ASP A 3 33.41 63.81 52.86
C ASP A 3 34.18 64.04 51.57
N HIS A 4 33.61 63.61 50.45
CA HIS A 4 33.88 64.24 49.16
C HIS A 4 32.58 64.42 48.41
N GLU A 5 32.08 65.65 48.51
CA GLU A 5 31.18 66.26 47.54
C GLU A 5 31.85 66.25 46.15
N THR A 6 31.11 65.88 45.11
CA THR A 6 31.45 66.30 43.75
C THR A 6 30.17 66.60 42.99
N THR A 7 29.85 67.88 42.96
CA THR A 7 28.78 68.50 42.18
C THR A 7 29.29 68.76 40.75
N ARG A 8 28.67 68.13 39.75
CA ARG A 8 28.67 68.57 38.34
C ARG A 8 27.28 68.26 37.78
N ALA A 9 26.46 69.28 37.58
CA ALA A 9 26.37 70.11 36.38
C ALA A 9 25.45 69.48 35.32
N THR A 10 24.33 70.18 35.15
CA THR A 10 23.19 69.94 34.28
C THR A 10 23.59 70.03 32.81
N GLU A 11 23.34 68.98 32.02
CA GLU A 11 23.17 69.11 30.57
C GLU A 11 21.86 68.46 30.13
N THR A 12 21.06 69.30 29.49
CA THR A 12 19.76 69.03 28.89
C THR A 12 20.01 68.59 27.46
N GLY A 13 19.81 67.31 27.17
CA GLY A 13 20.02 66.73 25.84
C GLY A 13 18.85 65.85 25.39
N GLY A 14 18.04 66.39 24.49
CA GLY A 14 17.18 65.71 23.51
C GLY A 14 16.53 64.37 23.86
N ARG A 15 15.26 64.38 24.25
CA ARG A 15 14.37 63.22 24.15
C ARG A 15 14.10 62.89 22.67
N THR A 16 14.75 61.85 22.15
CA THR A 16 14.31 61.14 20.95
C THR A 16 13.01 60.39 21.25
N PRO A 17 11.96 60.47 20.40
CA PRO A 17 10.73 59.73 20.63
C PRO A 17 11.00 58.22 20.59
N ALA A 18 10.51 57.52 21.61
CA ALA A 18 10.55 56.06 21.68
C ALA A 18 9.90 55.46 20.43
N ARG A 19 10.69 54.73 19.66
CA ARG A 19 10.25 53.96 18.49
C ARG A 19 9.24 52.92 18.99
N LYS A 20 7.99 53.00 18.52
CA LYS A 20 6.96 51.97 18.77
C LYS A 20 7.55 50.59 18.40
N PRO A 21 7.35 49.55 19.22
CA PRO A 21 7.75 48.20 18.85
C PRO A 21 7.07 47.84 17.54
N SER A 22 7.87 47.40 16.56
CA SER A 22 7.35 46.90 15.30
C SER A 22 6.46 45.69 15.61
N PRO A 23 5.25 45.58 15.01
CA PRO A 23 4.44 44.39 15.17
C PRO A 23 5.26 43.16 14.75
N ALA A 24 5.23 42.13 15.59
CA ALA A 24 5.90 40.88 15.31
C ALA A 24 5.44 40.34 13.93
N PRO A 25 6.36 39.78 13.11
CA PRO A 25 5.99 39.21 11.83
C PRO A 25 4.93 38.12 12.05
N PRO A 26 3.93 37.98 11.15
CA PRO A 26 2.84 37.05 11.34
C PRO A 26 3.37 35.61 11.39
N THR A 27 3.40 35.02 12.58
CA THR A 27 3.80 33.63 12.86
C THR A 27 2.92 32.59 12.15
N ARG A 28 1.83 33.03 11.49
CA ARG A 28 0.83 32.17 10.85
C ARG A 28 1.37 31.42 9.63
N LEU A 29 2.32 31.98 8.89
CA LEU A 29 2.91 31.31 7.71
C LEU A 29 3.85 30.17 8.11
N LEU A 30 4.67 30.36 9.15
CA LEU A 30 5.54 29.32 9.72
C LEU A 30 4.75 28.18 10.36
N GLY A 31 3.62 28.48 11.00
CA GLY A 31 2.71 27.47 11.55
C GLY A 31 2.07 26.60 10.47
N LEU A 32 1.63 27.19 9.37
CA LEU A 32 1.10 26.46 8.19
C LEU A 32 2.19 25.63 7.48
N GLN A 33 3.42 26.14 7.45
CA GLN A 33 4.57 25.42 6.90
C GLN A 33 4.89 24.15 7.70
N ALA A 34 4.72 24.21 9.03
CA ALA A 34 4.91 23.08 9.93
C ALA A 34 3.77 22.05 9.89
N THR A 35 2.52 22.48 9.63
CA THR A 35 1.34 21.60 9.66
C THR A 35 0.93 21.04 8.29
N VAL A 36 1.17 21.76 7.19
CA VAL A 36 0.67 21.35 5.86
C VAL A 36 1.82 21.07 4.87
N GLY A 37 3.06 21.35 5.26
CA GLY A 37 4.24 21.19 4.41
C GLY A 37 4.37 22.27 3.33
N ASN A 38 5.60 22.47 2.84
CA ASN A 38 5.91 23.51 1.84
C ASN A 38 5.06 23.37 0.56
N ALA A 39 4.77 22.14 0.13
CA ALA A 39 4.01 21.88 -1.09
C ALA A 39 2.57 22.44 -1.05
N ALA A 40 1.87 22.26 0.08
CA ALA A 40 0.51 22.77 0.24
C ALA A 40 0.48 24.29 0.37
N VAL A 41 1.49 24.89 1.02
CA VAL A 41 1.67 26.35 1.09
C VAL A 41 1.92 26.91 -0.32
N VAL A 42 2.76 26.26 -1.13
CA VAL A 42 3.01 26.66 -2.53
C VAL A 42 1.75 26.53 -3.39
N GLN A 43 0.95 25.47 -3.23
CA GLN A 43 -0.32 25.32 -3.94
C GLN A 43 -1.35 26.40 -3.54
N MET A 44 -1.49 26.71 -2.25
CA MET A 44 -2.33 27.84 -1.80
C MET A 44 -1.84 29.19 -2.32
N LEU A 45 -0.52 29.42 -2.34
CA LEU A 45 0.06 30.66 -2.87
C LEU A 45 -0.16 30.77 -4.38
N ARG A 46 -0.10 29.67 -5.14
CA ARG A 46 -0.45 29.65 -6.57
C ARG A 46 -1.94 29.92 -6.81
N GLN A 47 -2.82 29.40 -5.95
CA GLN A 47 -4.26 29.64 -6.06
C GLN A 47 -4.64 31.08 -5.71
N THR A 48 -4.02 31.65 -4.67
CA THR A 48 -4.23 33.06 -4.28
C THR A 48 -3.58 34.04 -5.25
N GLY A 49 -2.45 33.68 -5.87
CA GLY A 49 -1.80 34.47 -6.92
C GLY A 49 -2.59 34.53 -8.24
N ARG A 50 -3.46 33.55 -8.53
CA ARG A 50 -4.31 33.57 -9.73
C ARG A 50 -5.48 34.56 -9.63
N SER A 51 -5.84 35.00 -8.44
CA SER A 51 -6.96 35.93 -8.22
C SER A 51 -6.60 37.41 -8.39
N GLN A 52 -5.33 37.76 -8.69
CA GLN A 52 -4.89 39.16 -8.85
C GLN A 52 -4.43 39.56 -10.26
N THR A 53 -4.30 38.63 -11.20
CA THR A 53 -3.97 38.97 -12.59
C THR A 53 -5.15 38.74 -13.53
N GLY A 54 -6.13 39.63 -13.41
CA GLY A 54 -7.05 39.93 -14.50
C GLY A 54 -6.70 41.31 -15.06
N ARG A 55 -6.40 41.36 -16.37
CA ARG A 55 -6.86 42.37 -17.37
C ARG A 55 -5.76 42.83 -18.32
N SER A 56 -6.12 42.81 -19.62
CA SER A 56 -5.41 43.26 -20.83
C SER A 56 -4.65 42.14 -21.54
N GLN A 57 -4.71 41.93 -22.86
CA GLN A 57 -5.41 42.58 -23.96
C GLN A 57 -5.35 41.62 -25.16
N THR A 58 -6.31 41.79 -26.06
CA THR A 58 -6.43 41.27 -27.43
C THR A 58 -5.18 41.40 -28.30
N GLY A 59 -4.94 40.45 -29.21
CA GLY A 59 -3.99 40.61 -30.30
C GLY A 59 -3.92 39.43 -31.27
N HIS A 60 -4.43 39.63 -32.48
CA HIS A 60 -4.42 38.71 -33.64
C HIS A 60 -3.02 38.40 -34.21
N SER A 61 -3.00 37.36 -35.08
CA SER A 61 -2.09 37.12 -36.24
C SER A 61 -1.10 35.98 -36.04
N GLN A 62 -0.71 35.16 -37.01
CA GLN A 62 -1.20 34.73 -38.33
C GLN A 62 -0.25 33.56 -38.71
N ALA A 63 -0.68 32.73 -39.66
CA ALA A 63 0.01 31.54 -40.14
C ALA A 63 1.38 31.81 -40.79
N GLY A 64 2.23 30.77 -40.88
CA GLY A 64 3.46 30.79 -41.66
C GLY A 64 4.04 29.40 -41.86
N HIS A 65 4.18 29.00 -43.12
CA HIS A 65 4.49 27.68 -43.66
C HIS A 65 5.99 27.34 -43.72
N SER A 66 6.27 26.02 -43.76
CA SER A 66 7.28 25.33 -44.58
C SER A 66 8.78 25.68 -44.47
N GLN A 67 9.65 24.67 -44.32
CA GLN A 67 10.28 23.93 -45.45
C GLN A 67 11.67 23.36 -45.09
N ALA A 68 11.94 22.19 -45.68
CA ALA A 68 13.23 21.72 -46.20
C ALA A 68 14.36 21.26 -45.25
N ARG A 69 14.46 19.92 -45.19
CA ARG A 69 15.69 19.11 -45.22
C ARG A 69 16.72 19.65 -46.24
N PRO A 70 18.01 19.37 -46.03
CA PRO A 70 18.64 18.41 -46.95
C PRO A 70 19.53 17.37 -46.27
N GLU A 71 19.71 16.29 -47.02
CA GLU A 71 20.51 15.11 -46.74
C GLU A 71 22.01 15.32 -47.04
N GLN A 72 22.76 14.27 -46.69
CA GLN A 72 24.10 13.88 -47.16
C GLN A 72 25.28 14.38 -46.32
N HIS A 73 26.00 13.44 -45.71
CA HIS A 73 27.31 13.01 -46.21
C HIS A 73 27.70 11.65 -45.60
N ARG A 74 27.94 10.66 -46.47
CA ARG A 74 28.56 9.37 -46.15
C ARG A 74 30.07 9.58 -46.13
N HIS A 75 30.75 9.13 -45.08
CA HIS A 75 32.16 8.71 -45.17
C HIS A 75 32.38 7.45 -44.35
N THR A 76 32.78 6.40 -45.05
CA THR A 76 33.19 5.10 -44.53
C THR A 76 34.69 4.99 -44.76
N VAL A 77 35.52 5.02 -43.73
CA VAL A 77 36.93 4.54 -43.79
C VAL A 77 37.39 4.12 -42.38
N GLY A 78 38.00 2.94 -42.28
CA GLY A 78 39.11 2.72 -41.34
C GLY A 78 38.81 1.93 -40.08
N HIS A 79 38.87 0.61 -40.19
CA HIS A 79 38.91 -0.33 -39.08
C HIS A 79 40.35 -0.48 -38.54
N VAL A 80 40.59 -0.14 -37.27
CA VAL A 80 41.70 -0.65 -36.44
C VAL A 80 41.21 -0.71 -34.98
N PRO A 81 41.29 -1.85 -34.26
CA PRO A 81 40.81 -1.95 -32.89
C PRO A 81 41.93 -1.60 -31.90
N ALA A 82 41.81 -0.47 -31.21
CA ALA A 82 42.56 -0.18 -29.99
C ALA A 82 41.63 -0.36 -28.79
N ARG A 83 41.95 -1.36 -27.95
CA ARG A 83 41.26 -1.71 -26.71
C ARG A 83 41.37 -0.58 -25.69
N PRO A 84 40.28 0.11 -25.30
CA PRO A 84 40.31 1.04 -24.17
C PRO A 84 40.23 0.24 -22.85
N PRO A 85 40.87 0.73 -21.77
CA PRO A 85 40.76 0.12 -20.45
C PRO A 85 39.32 0.21 -19.95
N ALA A 86 38.90 -0.81 -19.19
CA ALA A 86 37.57 -0.94 -18.61
C ALA A 86 37.23 0.30 -17.75
N ALA A 87 36.55 1.26 -18.36
CA ALA A 87 35.72 2.19 -17.63
C ALA A 87 34.59 1.36 -17.02
N VAL A 88 34.58 1.25 -15.70
CA VAL A 88 33.40 0.92 -14.93
C VAL A 88 32.35 1.94 -15.35
N GLN A 89 31.52 1.57 -16.33
CA GLN A 89 30.25 2.24 -16.57
C GLN A 89 29.43 1.96 -15.31
N ARG A 90 29.59 2.83 -14.30
CA ARG A 90 28.45 3.16 -13.45
C ARG A 90 27.37 3.54 -14.44
N ALA A 91 26.37 2.67 -14.56
CA ALA A 91 25.12 3.03 -15.17
C ALA A 91 24.61 4.24 -14.39
N GLU A 92 24.91 5.45 -14.88
CA GLU A 92 24.07 6.62 -14.71
C GLU A 92 22.79 6.38 -15.53
N GLY A 93 22.10 5.27 -15.21
CA GLY A 93 20.70 5.10 -15.52
C GLY A 93 19.99 5.98 -14.53
N GLY A 94 19.90 7.27 -14.87
CA GLY A 94 19.06 8.23 -14.18
C GLY A 94 17.71 7.58 -13.97
N SER A 95 17.45 7.20 -12.73
CA SER A 95 16.14 6.82 -12.26
C SER A 95 15.32 8.08 -12.41
N ASP A 96 14.70 8.27 -13.58
CA ASP A 96 13.54 9.14 -13.75
C ASP A 96 12.43 8.51 -12.90
N THR A 97 12.60 8.57 -11.59
CA THR A 97 11.55 8.30 -10.65
C THR A 97 10.50 9.35 -10.97
N ASP A 98 9.38 8.87 -11.48
CA ASP A 98 8.27 9.70 -11.89
C ASP A 98 7.90 10.66 -10.74
N ALA A 99 8.05 11.96 -10.97
CA ALA A 99 7.86 13.00 -9.94
C ALA A 99 6.48 12.90 -9.27
N GLU A 100 5.47 12.42 -10.01
CA GLU A 100 4.13 12.15 -9.48
C GLU A 100 4.14 11.03 -8.42
N SER A 101 4.94 10.00 -8.62
CA SER A 101 5.12 8.92 -7.63
C SER A 101 5.84 9.40 -6.38
N GLU A 102 6.90 10.18 -6.56
CA GLU A 102 7.60 10.80 -5.43
C GLU A 102 6.68 11.73 -4.64
N PHE A 103 5.82 12.49 -5.35
CA PHE A 103 4.83 13.38 -4.75
C PHE A 103 3.84 12.58 -3.90
N ARG A 104 3.29 11.49 -4.44
CA ARG A 104 2.35 10.61 -3.71
C ARG A 104 3.00 9.95 -2.50
N LEU A 105 4.24 9.51 -2.60
CA LEU A 105 4.98 8.98 -1.45
C LEU A 105 5.19 10.07 -0.38
N GLY A 106 5.36 11.33 -0.78
CA GLY A 106 5.39 12.47 0.15
C GLY A 106 4.05 12.77 0.79
N VAL A 107 2.95 12.59 0.06
CA VAL A 107 1.60 12.63 0.62
C VAL A 107 1.42 11.52 1.66
N ALA A 108 1.86 10.29 1.37
CA ALA A 108 1.82 9.18 2.33
C ALA A 108 2.65 9.47 3.59
N ALA A 109 3.86 10.02 3.44
CA ALA A 109 4.70 10.42 4.57
C ALA A 109 4.06 11.51 5.44
N THR A 110 3.40 12.49 4.80
CA THR A 110 2.65 13.54 5.50
C THR A 110 1.46 12.96 6.24
N LEU A 111 0.70 12.08 5.57
CA LEU A 111 -0.46 11.42 6.17
C LEU A 111 -0.07 10.49 7.32
N GLU A 112 1.05 9.78 7.22
CA GLU A 112 1.61 8.98 8.33
C GLU A 112 1.87 9.84 9.56
N ARG A 113 2.46 11.03 9.39
CA ARG A 113 2.66 11.97 10.51
C ARG A 113 1.35 12.46 11.09
N VAL A 114 0.42 12.94 10.24
CA VAL A 114 -0.88 13.44 10.72
C VAL A 114 -1.63 12.34 11.47
N ILE A 115 -1.68 11.12 10.94
CA ILE A 115 -2.34 10.01 11.61
C ILE A 115 -1.59 9.64 12.91
N ASN A 116 -0.26 9.56 12.89
CA ASN A 116 0.51 9.23 14.09
C ASN A 116 0.43 10.32 15.17
N ASP A 117 0.34 11.58 14.82
CA ASP A 117 0.33 12.67 15.79
C ASP A 117 -1.12 12.92 16.26
N ASP A 118 -2.05 13.17 15.34
CA ASP A 118 -3.41 13.56 15.70
C ASP A 118 -4.28 12.39 16.19
N VAL A 119 -4.18 11.20 15.58
CA VAL A 119 -5.04 10.06 16.00
C VAL A 119 -4.55 9.50 17.31
N LYS A 120 -3.23 9.38 17.50
CA LYS A 120 -2.66 8.90 18.75
C LYS A 120 -3.01 9.82 19.91
N ASP A 121 -2.86 11.13 19.72
CA ASP A 121 -3.15 12.10 20.79
C ASP A 121 -4.65 12.19 21.10
N ARG A 122 -5.52 12.23 20.07
CA ARG A 122 -6.97 12.39 20.29
C ARG A 122 -7.65 11.15 20.82
N LEU A 123 -7.25 9.96 20.36
CA LEU A 123 -7.87 8.69 20.76
C LEU A 123 -7.07 7.97 21.85
N GLY A 124 -5.94 8.52 22.29
CA GLY A 124 -5.08 7.92 23.32
C GLY A 124 -4.41 6.63 22.87
N LEU A 125 -4.18 6.47 21.56
CA LEU A 125 -3.65 5.22 20.98
C LEU A 125 -2.13 5.25 20.95
N SER A 126 -1.50 4.33 21.68
CA SER A 126 -0.04 4.21 21.68
C SER A 126 0.50 3.30 20.57
N GLY A 127 -0.33 2.36 20.09
CA GLY A 127 0.07 1.29 19.16
C GLY A 127 -0.46 1.45 17.74
N LEU A 128 -0.51 2.67 17.21
CA LEU A 128 -1.00 2.92 15.85
C LEU A 128 0.15 2.98 14.84
N HIS A 129 0.01 2.23 13.74
CA HIS A 129 1.01 2.13 12.67
C HIS A 129 0.34 2.21 11.31
N LEU A 130 0.72 3.21 10.51
CA LEU A 130 0.32 3.33 9.12
C LEU A 130 1.42 2.72 8.23
N SER A 131 1.03 1.99 7.19
CA SER A 131 1.99 1.41 6.24
C SER A 131 1.51 1.52 4.81
N ILE A 132 2.46 1.62 3.88
CA ILE A 132 2.20 1.77 2.45
C ILE A 132 2.03 0.39 1.83
N GLY A 133 0.86 0.14 1.27
CA GLY A 133 0.47 -1.10 0.61
C GLY A 133 0.27 -0.95 -0.90
N GLY A 134 -0.33 -1.97 -1.52
CA GLY A 134 -0.80 -1.93 -2.90
C GLY A 134 0.28 -1.56 -3.93
N GLY A 135 -0.07 -0.71 -4.90
CA GLY A 135 0.87 -0.25 -5.92
C GLY A 135 1.99 0.66 -5.38
N GLY A 136 1.67 1.50 -4.40
CA GLY A 136 2.65 2.38 -3.74
C GLY A 136 3.72 1.60 -2.99
N GLY A 137 3.31 0.53 -2.30
CA GLY A 137 4.23 -0.39 -1.63
C GLY A 137 5.16 -1.06 -2.63
N VAL A 138 4.66 -1.53 -3.76
CA VAL A 138 5.52 -2.13 -4.81
C VAL A 138 6.51 -1.11 -5.38
N ALA A 139 6.04 0.11 -5.68
CA ALA A 139 6.90 1.18 -6.16
C ALA A 139 7.98 1.57 -5.12
N ALA A 140 7.65 1.49 -3.83
CA ALA A 140 8.59 1.69 -2.75
C ALA A 140 9.71 0.65 -2.68
N LEU A 141 9.41 -0.59 -3.09
CA LEU A 141 10.40 -1.65 -3.08
C LEU A 141 11.39 -1.52 -4.25
N LYS A 142 10.91 -1.09 -5.40
CA LYS A 142 11.67 -0.87 -6.63
C LYS A 142 10.80 0.06 -7.46
N ALA A 143 11.35 1.16 -7.97
CA ALA A 143 10.63 2.17 -8.78
C ALA A 143 10.10 1.56 -10.09
N ALA A 144 9.11 0.67 -9.98
CA ALA A 144 8.70 -0.25 -11.02
C ALA A 144 7.71 0.40 -11.98
N ARG A 145 6.94 1.38 -11.49
CA ARG A 145 5.99 2.17 -12.27
C ARG A 145 5.46 3.37 -11.48
N PRO A 146 4.81 4.32 -12.16
CA PRO A 146 4.01 5.35 -11.53
C PRO A 146 2.96 4.84 -10.55
N VAL A 147 2.89 5.47 -9.37
CA VAL A 147 1.84 5.26 -8.37
C VAL A 147 0.62 6.09 -8.76
N GLN A 148 -0.55 5.46 -8.94
CA GLN A 148 -1.79 6.15 -9.35
C GLN A 148 -2.72 6.45 -8.16
N ASP A 149 -2.58 5.67 -7.09
CA ASP A 149 -3.44 5.65 -5.91
C ASP A 149 -2.60 5.22 -4.69
N LEU A 150 -2.92 5.77 -3.53
CA LEU A 150 -2.26 5.43 -2.27
C LEU A 150 -3.10 4.43 -1.49
N ASP A 151 -2.72 3.16 -1.59
CA ASP A 151 -3.24 2.11 -0.73
C ASP A 151 -2.46 2.08 0.58
N LEU A 152 -3.12 2.37 1.70
CA LEU A 152 -2.51 2.39 3.03
C LEU A 152 -3.16 1.35 3.94
N ARG A 153 -2.39 0.81 4.88
CA ARG A 153 -2.86 -0.12 5.91
C ARG A 153 -2.65 0.50 7.28
N LEU A 154 -3.72 0.59 8.05
CA LEU A 154 -3.71 1.09 9.41
C LEU A 154 -3.84 -0.07 10.39
N HIS A 155 -2.80 -0.31 11.17
CA HIS A 155 -2.81 -1.28 12.25
C HIS A 155 -2.93 -0.57 13.60
N ILE A 156 -3.86 -1.06 14.42
CA ILE A 156 -4.04 -0.67 15.82
C ILE A 156 -3.63 -1.89 16.64
N ALA A 157 -2.64 -1.73 17.53
CA ALA A 157 -2.12 -2.83 18.33
C ALA A 157 -3.20 -3.48 19.20
N ASP A 158 -3.04 -4.78 19.46
CA ASP A 158 -3.89 -5.50 20.41
C ASP A 158 -3.63 -5.01 21.85
N PRO A 159 -4.67 -5.01 22.72
CA PRO A 159 -6.05 -5.42 22.43
C PRO A 159 -6.93 -4.31 21.83
N GLU A 160 -6.44 -3.05 21.79
CA GLU A 160 -7.20 -1.88 21.32
C GLU A 160 -7.78 -2.09 19.92
N GLY A 161 -7.02 -2.72 19.01
CA GLY A 161 -7.47 -3.03 17.66
C GLY A 161 -8.66 -4.00 17.56
N GLN A 162 -9.03 -4.68 18.65
CA GLN A 162 -10.20 -5.56 18.71
C GLN A 162 -11.46 -4.85 19.20
N ASP A 163 -11.36 -3.64 19.73
CA ASP A 163 -12.51 -2.87 20.19
C ASP A 163 -13.32 -2.31 18.99
N PRO A 164 -14.56 -2.78 18.77
CA PRO A 164 -15.38 -2.32 17.67
C PRO A 164 -15.78 -0.85 17.79
N GLU A 165 -15.87 -0.30 19.01
CA GLU A 165 -16.19 1.10 19.23
C GLU A 165 -15.02 1.99 18.82
N LEU A 166 -13.83 1.66 19.30
CA LEU A 166 -12.61 2.37 18.89
C LEU A 166 -12.41 2.31 17.37
N ARG A 167 -12.61 1.15 16.74
CA ARG A 167 -12.51 1.02 15.28
C ARG A 167 -13.49 1.96 14.55
N ARG A 168 -14.72 2.09 15.05
CA ARG A 168 -15.70 3.05 14.49
C ARG A 168 -15.24 4.49 14.65
N GLN A 169 -14.66 4.85 15.80
CA GLN A 169 -14.11 6.19 16.02
C GLN A 169 -12.94 6.49 15.09
N VAL A 170 -12.04 5.51 14.87
CA VAL A 170 -10.94 5.64 13.92
C VAL A 170 -11.46 5.81 12.49
N VAL A 171 -12.44 5.00 12.07
CA VAL A 171 -13.08 5.14 10.74
C VAL A 171 -13.68 6.53 10.57
N ALA A 172 -14.49 7.00 11.53
CA ALA A 172 -15.12 8.31 11.47
C ALA A 172 -14.08 9.45 11.44
N TYR A 173 -12.98 9.30 12.18
CA TYR A 173 -11.88 10.24 12.12
C TYR A 173 -11.20 10.25 10.73
N LEU A 174 -10.92 9.08 10.16
CA LEU A 174 -10.34 8.97 8.81
C LEU A 174 -11.27 9.57 7.75
N GLU A 175 -12.58 9.35 7.85
CA GLU A 175 -13.57 9.98 6.96
C GLU A 175 -13.57 11.51 7.07
N ALA A 176 -13.37 12.06 8.27
CA ALA A 176 -13.27 13.51 8.46
C ALA A 176 -11.91 14.09 8.02
N LEU A 177 -10.85 13.28 8.09
CA LEU A 177 -9.50 13.67 7.67
C LEU A 177 -9.36 13.65 6.14
N LEU A 178 -9.92 12.64 5.49
CA LEU A 178 -9.93 12.53 4.04
C LEU A 178 -10.99 13.47 3.44
N GLN A 179 -10.61 14.18 2.38
CA GLN A 179 -11.46 15.14 1.68
C GLN A 179 -12.21 14.44 0.53
N ASP A 180 -13.16 15.16 -0.06
CA ASP A 180 -13.92 14.81 -1.28
C ASP A 180 -14.50 13.38 -1.31
N GLU A 181 -15.80 13.29 -1.00
CA GLU A 181 -16.58 12.04 -1.08
C GLU A 181 -15.99 10.89 -0.24
N ALA A 182 -15.42 11.25 0.91
CA ALA A 182 -14.88 10.25 1.82
C ALA A 182 -15.98 9.24 2.19
N GLY A 183 -15.67 7.97 2.01
CA GLY A 183 -16.65 6.91 2.17
C GLY A 183 -16.02 5.60 2.59
N THR A 184 -16.74 4.86 3.43
CA THR A 184 -16.32 3.55 3.89
C THR A 184 -16.91 2.43 3.04
N ASP A 185 -16.15 1.35 2.85
CA ASP A 185 -16.62 0.15 2.19
C ASP A 185 -17.76 -0.54 2.97
N ALA A 186 -18.46 -1.47 2.31
CA ALA A 186 -19.58 -2.20 2.91
C ALA A 186 -19.21 -2.99 4.19
N ASN A 187 -17.91 -3.24 4.41
CA ASN A 187 -17.41 -3.98 5.56
C ASN A 187 -17.02 -3.06 6.72
N GLY A 188 -17.03 -1.74 6.56
CA GLY A 188 -16.60 -0.82 7.61
C GLY A 188 -15.08 -0.82 7.83
N THR A 189 -14.29 -1.33 6.88
CA THR A 189 -12.86 -1.61 7.09
C THR A 189 -11.94 -0.77 6.21
N THR A 190 -12.45 -0.24 5.10
CA THR A 190 -11.65 0.59 4.19
C THR A 190 -12.31 1.93 4.01
N VAL A 191 -11.59 3.00 4.36
CA VAL A 191 -11.99 4.39 4.12
C VAL A 191 -11.29 4.89 2.87
N LYS A 192 -12.03 5.47 1.94
CA LYS A 192 -11.51 6.07 0.71
C LYS A 192 -11.80 7.55 0.70
N GLY A 193 -10.95 8.34 0.08
CA GLY A 193 -11.14 9.77 -0.15
C GLY A 193 -9.89 10.37 -0.78
N THR A 194 -9.68 11.66 -0.58
CA THR A 194 -8.48 12.36 -1.07
C THR A 194 -7.70 13.00 0.08
N PHE A 195 -6.38 13.10 -0.07
CA PHE A 195 -5.52 13.82 0.86
C PHE A 195 -4.37 14.47 0.10
N GLY A 196 -4.18 15.78 0.28
CA GLY A 196 -3.13 16.51 -0.45
C GLY A 196 -3.26 16.43 -1.98
N GLY A 197 -4.48 16.22 -2.50
CA GLY A 197 -4.73 16.06 -3.95
C GLY A 197 -4.47 14.66 -4.50
N ALA A 198 -4.07 13.68 -3.68
CA ALA A 198 -3.95 12.28 -4.09
C ALA A 198 -5.16 11.48 -3.62
N GLU A 199 -5.60 10.51 -4.43
CA GLU A 199 -6.57 9.49 -4.01
C GLU A 199 -5.93 8.53 -3.01
N VAL A 200 -6.60 8.35 -1.87
CA VAL A 200 -6.13 7.53 -0.75
C VAL A 200 -7.19 6.51 -0.36
N SER A 201 -6.75 5.28 -0.10
CA SER A 201 -7.56 4.20 0.45
C SER A 201 -6.87 3.64 1.69
N VAL A 202 -7.43 3.85 2.88
CA VAL A 202 -6.90 3.36 4.16
C VAL A 202 -7.71 2.15 4.61
N THR A 203 -7.08 0.96 4.66
CA THR A 203 -7.71 -0.25 5.21
C THR A 203 -7.22 -0.54 6.61
N LEU A 204 -8.16 -0.73 7.55
CA LEU A 204 -7.89 -1.18 8.90
C LEU A 204 -7.55 -2.68 8.91
N GLY A 205 -6.38 -3.01 9.42
CA GLY A 205 -5.96 -4.40 9.58
C GLY A 205 -4.50 -4.54 9.93
N LYS A 206 -4.20 -5.61 10.66
CA LYS A 206 -2.82 -6.01 10.92
C LYS A 206 -2.20 -6.57 9.64
N VAL A 207 -1.04 -6.04 9.30
CA VAL A 207 -0.22 -6.51 8.18
C VAL A 207 1.24 -6.53 8.61
N PRO A 208 2.04 -7.47 8.10
CA PRO A 208 3.48 -7.41 8.26
C PRO A 208 4.03 -6.13 7.60
N THR A 209 5.03 -5.54 8.21
CA THR A 209 5.67 -4.34 7.67
C THR A 209 7.18 -4.41 7.78
N GLU A 210 7.84 -3.59 6.99
CA GLU A 210 9.27 -3.31 7.04
C GLU A 210 9.49 -1.80 6.87
N THR A 211 10.52 -1.26 7.51
CA THR A 211 10.90 0.14 7.33
C THR A 211 11.87 0.27 6.17
N ARG A 212 11.63 1.21 5.26
CA ARG A 212 12.51 1.50 4.13
C ARG A 212 12.78 2.99 4.01
N ASP A 213 14.05 3.34 3.81
CA ASP A 213 14.44 4.70 3.48
C ASP A 213 14.10 5.00 2.03
N MET A 214 13.25 6.00 1.80
CA MET A 214 12.75 6.35 0.46
C MET A 214 13.07 7.79 0.09
N GLN A 215 13.33 8.03 -1.19
CA GLN A 215 13.32 9.40 -1.72
C GLN A 215 11.88 9.86 -1.86
N VAL A 216 11.60 11.04 -1.32
CA VAL A 216 10.31 11.70 -1.35
C VAL A 216 10.50 13.03 -2.06
N HIS A 217 9.54 13.43 -2.89
CA HIS A 217 9.68 14.58 -3.78
C HIS A 217 10.16 15.83 -3.04
N GLU A 218 11.09 16.56 -3.65
CA GLU A 218 11.71 17.81 -3.13
C GLU A 218 12.58 17.66 -1.87
N SER A 219 12.75 16.45 -1.32
CA SER A 219 13.66 16.19 -0.21
C SER A 219 14.96 15.55 -0.69
N SER A 220 16.10 16.17 -0.40
CA SER A 220 17.41 15.52 -0.54
C SER A 220 17.64 14.41 0.50
N ALA A 221 16.85 14.42 1.57
CA ALA A 221 16.90 13.39 2.61
C ALA A 221 15.96 12.23 2.26
N ARG A 222 16.44 11.00 2.49
CA ARG A 222 15.58 9.82 2.48
C ARG A 222 14.72 9.83 3.74
N VAL A 223 13.43 9.52 3.59
CA VAL A 223 12.47 9.41 4.69
C VAL A 223 12.25 7.93 4.98
N PRO A 224 12.39 7.48 6.25
CA PRO A 224 12.02 6.13 6.62
C PRO A 224 10.50 6.00 6.55
N LEU A 225 10.00 5.16 5.65
CA LEU A 225 8.59 4.85 5.49
C LEU A 225 8.32 3.39 5.84
N THR A 226 7.19 3.16 6.50
CA THR A 226 6.73 1.81 6.80
C THR A 226 6.00 1.25 5.58
N VAL A 227 6.49 0.14 5.03
CA VAL A 227 5.95 -0.50 3.82
C VAL A 227 5.45 -1.90 4.18
N VAL A 228 4.36 -2.34 3.56
CA VAL A 228 3.87 -3.71 3.72
C VAL A 228 4.91 -4.69 3.19
N ALA A 229 5.18 -5.77 3.93
CA ALA A 229 6.22 -6.72 3.58
C ALA A 229 6.03 -7.31 2.15
N PRO A 230 7.10 -7.56 1.37
CA PRO A 230 7.01 -7.98 -0.03
C PRO A 230 6.14 -9.21 -0.27
N LEU A 231 6.25 -10.22 0.62
CA LEU A 231 5.47 -11.45 0.51
C LEU A 231 3.96 -11.21 0.67
N ARG A 232 3.58 -10.25 1.52
CA ARG A 232 2.17 -9.85 1.67
C ARG A 232 1.67 -9.04 0.48
N LEU A 233 2.47 -8.10 -0.02
CA LEU A 233 2.14 -7.38 -1.26
C LEU A 233 1.93 -8.37 -2.42
N PHE A 234 2.76 -9.40 -2.51
CA PHE A 234 2.65 -10.43 -3.54
C PHE A 234 1.34 -11.20 -3.46
N THR A 235 0.95 -11.67 -2.27
CA THR A 235 -0.31 -12.41 -2.09
C THR A 235 -1.55 -11.53 -2.22
N ASP A 236 -1.48 -10.25 -1.84
CA ASP A 236 -2.51 -9.25 -2.12
C ASP A 236 -2.69 -9.05 -3.63
N LYS A 237 -1.60 -8.98 -4.41
CA LYS A 237 -1.64 -8.83 -5.87
C LYS A 237 -2.17 -10.08 -6.58
N VAL A 238 -1.77 -11.28 -6.15
CA VAL A 238 -2.35 -12.54 -6.63
C VAL A 238 -3.87 -12.56 -6.40
N THR A 239 -4.30 -12.17 -5.19
CA THR A 239 -5.71 -12.10 -4.84
C THR A 239 -6.45 -11.10 -5.73
N ALA A 240 -5.93 -9.88 -5.86
CA ALA A 240 -6.54 -8.82 -6.65
C ALA A 240 -6.69 -9.26 -8.11
N PHE A 241 -5.62 -9.77 -8.73
CA PHE A 241 -5.66 -10.25 -10.11
C PHE A 241 -6.73 -11.34 -10.30
N ALA A 242 -6.82 -12.31 -9.40
CA ALA A 242 -7.78 -13.41 -9.48
C ALA A 242 -9.24 -12.99 -9.26
N MET A 243 -9.47 -12.01 -8.38
CA MET A 243 -10.81 -11.67 -7.88
C MET A 243 -11.42 -10.43 -8.54
N ARG A 244 -10.62 -9.61 -9.22
CA ARG A 244 -11.14 -8.42 -9.90
C ARG A 244 -12.20 -8.81 -10.93
N LYS A 245 -13.34 -8.14 -10.81
CA LYS A 245 -14.44 -8.15 -11.77
C LYS A 245 -14.46 -6.79 -12.47
N GLU A 246 -15.00 -6.78 -13.68
CA GLU A 246 -15.26 -5.54 -14.39
C GLU A 246 -16.23 -4.70 -13.55
N LYS A 247 -15.83 -3.47 -13.28
CA LYS A 247 -16.69 -2.44 -12.69
C LYS A 247 -16.99 -1.43 -13.77
N GLU A 248 -18.18 -0.85 -13.71
CA GLU A 248 -18.58 0.21 -14.62
C GLU A 248 -17.53 1.34 -14.63
N GLY A 249 -17.04 1.69 -15.82
CA GLY A 249 -16.03 2.73 -16.01
C GLY A 249 -14.57 2.32 -15.77
N GLU A 250 -14.27 1.11 -15.30
CA GLU A 250 -12.89 0.66 -15.08
C GLU A 250 -12.44 -0.37 -16.13
N VAL A 251 -11.30 -0.10 -16.78
CA VAL A 251 -10.70 -1.06 -17.71
C VAL A 251 -10.03 -2.20 -16.92
N LEU A 252 -10.74 -3.31 -16.77
CA LEU A 252 -10.27 -4.49 -16.04
C LEU A 252 -8.91 -5.00 -16.55
N ALA A 253 -8.68 -4.93 -17.86
CA ALA A 253 -7.43 -5.31 -18.50
C ALA A 253 -6.23 -4.52 -17.96
N GLU A 254 -6.32 -3.20 -17.89
CA GLU A 254 -5.25 -2.34 -17.40
C GLU A 254 -4.92 -2.62 -15.93
N LYS A 255 -5.94 -2.87 -15.09
CA LYS A 255 -5.71 -3.23 -13.67
C LYS A 255 -5.00 -4.58 -13.55
N ARG A 256 -5.38 -5.55 -14.37
CA ARG A 256 -4.71 -6.86 -14.42
C ARG A 256 -3.28 -6.73 -14.95
N GLN A 257 -3.05 -5.90 -15.96
CA GLN A 257 -1.71 -5.61 -16.47
C GLN A 257 -0.81 -5.05 -15.36
N ARG A 258 -1.31 -4.05 -14.62
CA ARG A 258 -0.60 -3.45 -13.47
C ARG A 258 -0.27 -4.50 -12.40
N ASP A 259 -1.26 -5.29 -11.99
CA ASP A 259 -1.03 -6.33 -10.98
C ASP A 259 -0.03 -7.40 -11.46
N ALA A 260 -0.04 -7.78 -12.74
CA ALA A 260 0.94 -8.72 -13.30
C ALA A 260 2.38 -8.15 -13.34
N ARG A 261 2.55 -6.86 -13.67
CA ARG A 261 3.86 -6.19 -13.58
C ARG A 261 4.37 -6.08 -12.15
N ASP A 262 3.47 -5.77 -11.22
CA ASP A 262 3.77 -5.73 -9.79
C ASP A 262 4.22 -7.13 -9.31
N LEU A 263 3.57 -8.21 -9.75
CA LEU A 263 3.96 -9.59 -9.43
C LEU A 263 5.34 -9.96 -9.97
N LEU A 264 5.69 -9.57 -11.21
CA LEU A 264 7.02 -9.79 -11.76
C LEU A 264 8.11 -9.09 -10.96
N THR A 265 7.83 -7.85 -10.53
CA THR A 265 8.72 -7.07 -9.68
C THR A 265 8.94 -7.75 -8.33
N LEU A 266 7.85 -8.09 -7.64
CA LEU A 266 7.86 -8.73 -6.32
C LEU A 266 8.51 -10.11 -6.37
N TYR A 267 8.24 -10.90 -7.40
CA TYR A 267 8.81 -12.23 -7.58
C TYR A 267 10.33 -12.19 -7.57
N SER A 268 10.94 -11.23 -8.30
CA SER A 268 12.41 -11.08 -8.32
C SER A 268 13.02 -10.74 -6.96
N GLN A 269 12.26 -10.08 -6.07
CA GLN A 269 12.73 -9.75 -4.73
C GLN A 269 12.57 -10.91 -3.77
N ILE A 270 11.42 -11.57 -3.79
CA ILE A 270 11.12 -12.70 -2.91
C ILE A 270 12.06 -13.88 -3.21
N THR A 271 12.43 -14.06 -4.48
CA THR A 271 13.29 -15.16 -4.91
C THR A 271 14.79 -14.84 -4.91
N ALA A 272 15.19 -13.68 -4.37
CA ALA A 272 16.60 -13.30 -4.31
C ALA A 272 17.42 -14.22 -3.40
N GLU A 273 16.79 -14.78 -2.35
CA GLU A 273 17.45 -15.59 -1.32
C GLU A 273 17.02 -17.07 -1.34
N GLY A 274 16.06 -17.46 -2.18
CA GLY A 274 15.53 -18.82 -2.22
C GLY A 274 14.44 -19.04 -3.27
N GLU A 275 13.94 -20.27 -3.37
CA GLU A 275 12.82 -20.57 -4.26
C GLU A 275 11.50 -20.04 -3.69
N LEU A 276 10.61 -19.54 -4.55
CA LEU A 276 9.29 -19.05 -4.12
C LEU A 276 8.49 -20.13 -3.36
N ALA A 277 8.66 -21.40 -3.72
CA ALA A 277 7.98 -22.51 -3.07
C ALA A 277 8.37 -22.63 -1.59
N ASP A 278 9.65 -22.47 -1.29
CA ASP A 278 10.20 -22.58 0.07
C ASP A 278 9.75 -21.40 0.92
N VAL A 279 9.87 -20.18 0.40
CA VAL A 279 9.41 -18.97 1.10
C VAL A 279 7.91 -19.05 1.43
N LEU A 280 7.08 -19.54 0.50
CA LEU A 280 5.65 -19.71 0.74
C LEU A 280 5.35 -20.84 1.73
N ALA A 281 6.17 -21.90 1.76
CA ALA A 281 6.01 -23.02 2.68
C ALA A 281 6.41 -22.64 4.11
N GLU A 282 7.52 -21.93 4.29
CA GLU A 282 8.00 -21.43 5.58
C GLU A 282 6.98 -20.51 6.26
N ASN A 283 6.19 -19.80 5.48
CA ASN A 283 5.20 -18.85 5.95
C ASN A 283 3.76 -19.37 5.87
N ALA A 284 3.57 -20.67 5.60
CA ALA A 284 2.26 -21.25 5.31
C ALA A 284 1.28 -21.18 6.49
N ASP A 285 1.79 -21.25 7.72
CA ASP A 285 0.99 -21.16 8.95
C ASP A 285 0.68 -19.70 9.34
N ASN A 286 1.28 -18.74 8.65
CA ASN A 286 1.01 -17.33 8.89
C ASN A 286 -0.21 -16.88 8.07
N ASP A 287 -1.39 -17.03 8.69
CA ASP A 287 -2.68 -16.62 8.13
C ASP A 287 -2.71 -15.15 7.68
N GLU A 288 -1.97 -14.28 8.38
CA GLU A 288 -1.86 -12.86 8.05
C GLU A 288 -1.03 -12.62 6.77
N LEU A 289 -0.06 -13.50 6.45
CA LEU A 289 0.83 -13.36 5.29
C LEU A 289 0.26 -13.97 4.01
N ILE A 290 -0.20 -15.22 4.07
CA ILE A 290 -0.28 -16.06 2.87
C ILE A 290 -1.68 -16.60 2.56
N HIS A 291 -2.49 -16.85 3.58
CA HIS A 291 -3.60 -17.79 3.44
C HIS A 291 -4.69 -17.32 2.46
N HIS A 292 -4.89 -16.01 2.29
CA HIS A 292 -5.87 -15.50 1.30
C HIS A 292 -5.39 -15.68 -0.15
N GLY A 293 -4.11 -15.37 -0.43
CA GLY A 293 -3.53 -15.52 -1.78
C GLY A 293 -3.49 -16.96 -2.26
N LEU A 294 -3.03 -17.90 -1.41
CA LEU A 294 -2.95 -19.32 -1.78
C LEU A 294 -4.33 -19.96 -1.99
N LYS A 295 -5.37 -19.52 -1.28
CA LYS A 295 -6.75 -19.95 -1.55
C LYS A 295 -7.20 -19.60 -2.97
N LYS A 296 -6.63 -18.55 -3.55
CA LYS A 296 -6.95 -18.03 -4.89
C LYS A 296 -5.97 -18.47 -5.98
N ALA A 297 -4.95 -19.27 -5.66
CA ALA A 297 -3.93 -19.73 -6.62
C ALA A 297 -4.51 -20.33 -7.92
N ALA A 298 -5.47 -21.26 -7.82
CA ALA A 298 -6.07 -21.88 -9.01
C ALA A 298 -6.87 -20.88 -9.85
N GLN A 299 -7.58 -19.94 -9.20
CA GLN A 299 -8.32 -18.88 -9.87
C GLN A 299 -7.37 -17.88 -10.54
N PHE A 300 -6.24 -17.56 -9.90
CA PHE A 300 -5.18 -16.75 -10.48
C PHE A 300 -4.66 -17.37 -11.78
N THR A 301 -4.24 -18.64 -11.78
CA THR A 301 -3.73 -19.32 -12.99
C THR A 301 -4.78 -19.32 -14.11
N GLN A 302 -6.05 -19.58 -13.77
CA GLN A 302 -7.14 -19.57 -14.73
C GLN A 302 -7.34 -18.18 -15.36
N GLU A 303 -7.43 -17.13 -14.54
CA GLU A 303 -7.62 -15.76 -15.03
C GLU A 303 -6.39 -15.26 -15.79
N LEU A 304 -5.18 -15.66 -15.39
CA LEU A 304 -3.94 -15.35 -16.10
C LEU A 304 -3.94 -15.96 -17.50
N GLY A 305 -4.40 -17.22 -17.61
CA GLY A 305 -4.57 -17.90 -18.89
C GLY A 305 -5.61 -17.25 -19.79
N ARG A 306 -6.70 -16.72 -19.23
CA ARG A 306 -7.69 -15.93 -19.99
C ARG A 306 -7.10 -14.61 -20.45
N TYR A 307 -6.55 -13.83 -19.52
CA TYR A 307 -5.95 -12.52 -19.79
C TYR A 307 -4.87 -12.61 -20.88
N ARG A 308 -3.98 -13.61 -20.82
CA ARG A 308 -2.95 -13.84 -21.85
C ARG A 308 -3.51 -14.04 -23.26
N LYS A 309 -4.67 -14.70 -23.43
CA LYS A 309 -5.24 -14.95 -24.77
C LYS A 309 -5.54 -13.66 -25.51
N ASP A 310 -6.04 -12.68 -24.77
CA ASP A 310 -6.50 -11.41 -25.33
C ASP A 310 -5.38 -10.34 -25.33
N HIS A 311 -4.28 -10.57 -24.59
CA HIS A 311 -3.24 -9.58 -24.30
C HIS A 311 -1.82 -10.11 -24.55
N THR A 312 -1.62 -10.93 -25.59
CA THR A 312 -0.32 -11.57 -25.85
C THR A 312 0.84 -10.59 -26.00
N GLY A 313 0.58 -9.37 -26.47
CA GLY A 313 1.58 -8.31 -26.67
C GLY A 313 1.90 -7.44 -25.44
N ASP A 314 1.21 -7.63 -24.31
CA ASP A 314 1.41 -6.78 -23.13
C ASP A 314 2.71 -7.09 -22.35
N PHE A 315 3.29 -8.28 -22.60
CA PHE A 315 4.46 -8.81 -21.91
C PHE A 315 5.34 -9.60 -22.87
N GLU A 316 6.64 -9.59 -22.61
CA GLU A 316 7.61 -10.38 -23.36
C GLU A 316 7.40 -11.89 -23.12
N PRO A 317 7.81 -12.78 -24.05
CA PRO A 317 7.67 -14.22 -23.88
C PRO A 317 8.27 -14.76 -22.57
N ALA A 318 9.41 -14.20 -22.15
CA ALA A 318 10.08 -14.57 -20.89
C ALA A 318 9.28 -14.13 -19.65
N GLU A 319 8.65 -12.96 -19.68
CA GLU A 319 7.78 -12.49 -18.61
C GLU A 319 6.52 -13.36 -18.50
N TRP A 320 5.93 -13.76 -19.64
CA TRP A 320 4.82 -14.69 -19.65
C TRP A 320 5.16 -16.07 -19.09
N GLU A 321 6.39 -16.55 -19.28
CA GLU A 321 6.83 -17.80 -18.68
C GLU A 321 7.02 -17.65 -17.17
N ARG A 322 7.61 -16.54 -16.69
CA ARG A 322 7.71 -16.23 -15.26
C ARG A 322 6.34 -16.14 -14.58
N LEU A 323 5.37 -15.44 -15.19
CA LEU A 323 4.00 -15.38 -14.65
C LEU A 323 3.34 -16.78 -14.58
N ARG A 324 3.60 -17.64 -15.57
CA ARG A 324 3.14 -19.04 -15.55
C ARG A 324 3.82 -19.85 -14.46
N GLU A 325 5.12 -19.67 -14.26
CA GLU A 325 5.88 -20.30 -13.19
C GLU A 325 5.35 -19.90 -11.81
N ILE A 326 5.05 -18.62 -11.60
CA ILE A 326 4.38 -18.12 -10.40
C ILE A 326 3.06 -18.88 -10.17
N GLY A 327 2.20 -18.96 -11.18
CA GLY A 327 0.91 -19.68 -11.09
C GLY A 327 1.08 -21.16 -10.74
N ARG A 328 2.00 -21.87 -11.42
CA ARG A 328 2.30 -23.30 -11.15
C ARG A 328 2.82 -23.51 -9.73
N THR A 329 3.69 -22.63 -9.25
CA THR A 329 4.28 -22.71 -7.91
C THR A 329 3.22 -22.49 -6.84
N LEU A 330 2.40 -21.44 -6.98
CA LEU A 330 1.28 -21.16 -6.09
C LEU A 330 0.31 -22.35 -6.00
N GLU A 331 -0.03 -22.98 -7.12
CA GLU A 331 -0.89 -24.17 -7.13
C GLU A 331 -0.25 -25.37 -6.45
N ARG A 332 1.05 -25.60 -6.67
CA ARG A 332 1.80 -26.69 -6.04
C ARG A 332 1.79 -26.54 -4.53
N VAL A 333 2.15 -25.35 -4.02
CA VAL A 333 2.15 -25.05 -2.58
C VAL A 333 0.74 -25.19 -2.01
N ALA A 334 -0.27 -24.60 -2.66
CA ALA A 334 -1.66 -24.71 -2.21
C ALA A 334 -2.16 -26.16 -2.15
N LYS A 335 -1.75 -27.03 -3.08
CA LYS A 335 -2.06 -28.47 -3.05
C LYS A 335 -1.34 -29.17 -1.90
N SER A 336 -0.07 -28.88 -1.67
CA SER A 336 0.71 -29.45 -0.56
C SER A 336 0.10 -29.08 0.81
N LEU A 337 -0.31 -27.83 1.01
CA LEU A 337 -0.95 -27.38 2.26
C LEU A 337 -2.32 -28.03 2.49
N ARG A 338 -3.09 -28.27 1.43
CA ARG A 338 -4.36 -29.01 1.54
C ARG A 338 -4.12 -30.46 1.90
N LYS A 339 -3.05 -31.07 1.37
CA LYS A 339 -2.67 -32.44 1.67
C LYS A 339 -2.24 -32.58 3.13
N SER A 340 -1.35 -31.70 3.61
CA SER A 340 -0.88 -31.73 5.02
C SER A 340 -2.03 -31.50 6.01
N LYS A 341 -2.99 -30.62 5.69
CA LYS A 341 -4.16 -30.37 6.54
C LYS A 341 -5.20 -31.50 6.53
N ALA A 342 -5.24 -32.31 5.47
CA ALA A 342 -6.19 -33.42 5.35
C ALA A 342 -5.70 -34.69 6.04
N GLU A 343 -4.40 -34.83 6.27
CA GLU A 343 -3.81 -35.93 7.00
C GLU A 343 -4.09 -35.73 8.50
N PRO A 344 -4.97 -36.54 9.14
CA PRO A 344 -5.19 -36.42 10.57
C PRO A 344 -3.84 -36.60 11.27
N PRO A 345 -3.56 -35.83 12.33
CA PRO A 345 -2.31 -35.99 13.08
C PRO A 345 -2.20 -37.47 13.41
N ALA A 346 -1.14 -38.11 12.92
CA ALA A 346 -0.89 -39.52 13.18
C ALA A 346 -1.02 -39.68 14.69
N GLN A 347 -2.07 -40.41 15.13
CA GLN A 347 -2.28 -40.60 16.55
C GLN A 347 -0.97 -41.15 17.09
N PRO A 348 -0.35 -40.51 18.10
CA PRO A 348 0.87 -41.03 18.67
C PRO A 348 0.55 -42.46 19.05
N ALA A 349 1.26 -43.41 18.43
CA ALA A 349 1.04 -44.83 18.65
C ALA A 349 1.02 -45.01 20.16
N SER A 350 -0.15 -45.36 20.71
CA SER A 350 -0.32 -45.47 22.15
C SER A 350 0.85 -46.29 22.66
N PRO A 351 1.70 -45.76 23.56
CA PRO A 351 2.75 -46.58 24.14
C PRO A 351 2.03 -47.79 24.69
N SER A 352 2.48 -48.98 24.28
CA SER A 352 1.90 -50.26 24.65
C SER A 352 2.11 -50.44 26.16
N GLY A 353 1.30 -49.73 26.94
CA GLY A 353 1.21 -49.80 28.37
C GLY A 353 0.44 -51.05 28.70
N THR A 354 1.14 -51.96 29.36
CA THR A 354 0.64 -53.18 29.99
C THR A 354 -0.71 -52.90 30.68
N ALA A 355 -1.72 -53.66 30.29
CA ALA A 355 -3.09 -53.53 30.78
C ALA A 355 -3.17 -53.64 32.31
N PRO A 356 -3.76 -52.66 33.03
CA PRO A 356 -4.29 -52.92 34.36
C PRO A 356 -5.61 -53.70 34.23
N ALA A 357 -5.78 -54.64 35.15
CA ALA A 357 -6.88 -55.59 35.20
C ALA A 357 -8.27 -54.93 35.18
N ALA A 358 -9.18 -55.63 34.51
CA ALA A 358 -10.58 -55.29 34.31
C ALA A 358 -11.32 -55.02 35.64
N VAL A 359 -12.06 -53.91 35.68
CA VAL A 359 -13.16 -53.71 36.61
C VAL A 359 -14.42 -53.57 35.76
N ASP A 360 -15.32 -54.55 35.90
CA ASP A 360 -16.63 -54.58 35.28
C ASP A 360 -17.47 -53.35 35.69
N ALA A 361 -17.99 -52.64 34.69
CA ALA A 361 -19.02 -51.62 34.86
C ALA A 361 -20.04 -51.72 33.70
N PRO A 362 -21.31 -51.35 33.94
CA PRO A 362 -22.46 -51.98 33.31
C PRO A 362 -22.82 -51.43 31.93
N ALA A 363 -23.46 -52.30 31.15
CA ALA A 363 -24.03 -52.05 29.84
C ALA A 363 -24.94 -50.81 29.83
N GLY A 364 -24.59 -49.83 29.00
CA GLY A 364 -25.34 -48.58 28.84
C GLY A 364 -25.27 -48.07 27.41
N THR A 365 -26.33 -48.35 26.66
CA THR A 365 -26.80 -47.67 25.44
C THR A 365 -25.83 -47.57 24.25
N ASP A 366 -26.08 -48.44 23.26
CA ASP A 366 -25.67 -48.34 21.87
C ASP A 366 -26.01 -46.96 21.29
N SER A 367 -25.00 -46.11 21.15
CA SER A 367 -25.06 -44.93 20.28
C SER A 367 -24.79 -45.39 18.85
N GLY A 368 -25.84 -45.91 18.21
CA GLY A 368 -25.82 -46.36 16.83
C GLY A 368 -25.21 -45.29 15.93
N ALA A 369 -24.03 -45.59 15.37
CA ALA A 369 -23.32 -44.70 14.49
C ALA A 369 -24.19 -44.40 13.26
N MET A 370 -24.74 -43.18 13.19
CA MET A 370 -25.53 -42.72 12.04
C MET A 370 -24.75 -42.95 10.76
N THR A 371 -25.33 -43.74 9.86
CA THR A 371 -24.72 -44.07 8.58
C THR A 371 -24.64 -42.82 7.71
N LYS A 372 -23.80 -42.88 6.67
CA LYS A 372 -23.69 -41.81 5.67
C LYS A 372 -25.04 -41.51 5.00
N ALA A 373 -25.93 -42.50 4.90
CA ALA A 373 -27.28 -42.34 4.38
C ALA A 373 -28.15 -41.52 5.34
N ASP A 374 -28.10 -41.79 6.63
CA ASP A 374 -28.88 -41.08 7.66
C ASP A 374 -28.50 -39.60 7.73
N ARG A 375 -27.21 -39.30 7.65
CA ARG A 375 -26.72 -37.91 7.59
C ARG A 375 -27.21 -37.16 6.35
N LYS A 376 -27.32 -37.86 5.21
CA LYS A 376 -27.82 -37.27 3.96
C LYS A 376 -29.33 -37.01 4.04
N ALA A 377 -30.09 -37.95 4.60
CA ALA A 377 -31.52 -37.80 4.83
C ALA A 377 -31.82 -36.64 5.80
N ALA A 378 -31.12 -36.56 6.93
CA ALA A 378 -31.26 -35.47 7.90
C ALA A 378 -30.94 -34.09 7.29
N LYS A 379 -29.92 -34.00 6.43
CA LYS A 379 -29.57 -32.77 5.72
C LYS A 379 -30.63 -32.35 4.70
N GLN A 380 -31.29 -33.31 4.04
CA GLN A 380 -32.36 -33.04 3.09
C GLN A 380 -33.64 -32.58 3.80
N ALA A 381 -34.00 -33.21 4.93
CA ALA A 381 -35.13 -32.80 5.76
C ALA A 381 -34.98 -31.35 6.27
N ARG A 382 -33.79 -30.97 6.77
CA ARG A 382 -33.51 -29.59 7.19
C ARG A 382 -33.63 -28.57 6.06
N ARG A 383 -33.28 -28.95 4.83
CA ARG A 383 -33.45 -28.06 3.66
C ARG A 383 -34.91 -27.84 3.33
N GLN A 384 -35.75 -28.88 3.43
CA GLN A 384 -37.18 -28.75 3.17
C GLN A 384 -37.88 -27.91 4.24
N GLN A 385 -37.55 -28.10 5.53
CA GLN A 385 -38.05 -27.23 6.61
C GLN A 385 -37.70 -25.76 6.38
N LYS A 386 -36.46 -25.47 5.96
CA LYS A 386 -36.03 -24.09 5.72
C LYS A 386 -36.69 -23.44 4.49
N LEU A 387 -37.22 -24.25 3.57
CA LEU A 387 -38.01 -23.78 2.42
C LEU A 387 -39.46 -23.48 2.82
N THR A 388 -40.05 -24.27 3.72
CA THR A 388 -41.40 -24.03 4.23
C THR A 388 -41.49 -22.88 5.23
N GLU A 389 -40.39 -22.57 5.93
CA GLU A 389 -40.32 -21.45 6.89
C GLU A 389 -39.98 -20.11 6.25
N ARG A 390 -39.76 -20.05 4.93
CA ARG A 390 -39.45 -18.79 4.25
C ARG A 390 -40.76 -18.02 4.05
N PRO A 391 -40.94 -16.83 4.68
CA PRO A 391 -42.15 -16.05 4.51
C PRO A 391 -42.32 -15.66 3.03
N PRO A 392 -43.56 -15.58 2.51
CA PRO A 392 -43.80 -15.08 1.18
C PRO A 392 -43.23 -13.67 1.08
N THR A 393 -42.35 -13.46 0.11
CA THR A 393 -41.91 -12.13 -0.28
C THR A 393 -43.02 -11.50 -1.09
N ASP A 394 -43.75 -10.56 -0.48
CA ASP A 394 -44.65 -9.64 -1.18
C ASP A 394 -43.86 -8.65 -2.06
#